data_AF-A0A3B0LXF9-F1
#
_entry.id   AF-A0A3B0LXF9-F1
#
_cell.length_a   1.000
_cell.length_b   1.000
_cell.length_c   1.000
_cell.angle_alpha   90.00
_cell.angle_beta   90.00
_cell.angle_gamma   90.00
#
_symmetry.space_group_name_H-M   'P 1'
#
loop_
_entity.id
_entity.type
_entity.pdbx_description
1 polymer ?
#
loop_
_entity_poly.entity_id
_entity_poly.type
_entity_poly.pdbx_seq_one_letter_code
_entity_poly.pdbx_strand_id
1 'polypeptide(L)' 'MCRYKNTCTTIGLLKPGMTIRYHDEELKIIKLLERKLTPKGLICKYEVNGGNGILSAQSGLKVNVLNERYINKDYRTWYV' A
#
# COMPACT_ATOMS: atom_id res chain seq x y z
N MET A 1 5.73 -20.63 4.95
CA MET A 1 5.58 -19.38 5.74
C MET A 1 5.77 -18.19 4.81
N CYS A 2 4.70 -17.51 4.43
CA CYS A 2 4.78 -16.29 3.64
C CYS A 2 5.38 -15.17 4.50
N ARG A 3 6.60 -14.73 4.19
CA ARG A 3 7.23 -13.58 4.86
C ARG A 3 6.79 -12.30 4.16
N TYR A 4 5.81 -11.60 4.74
CA TYR A 4 5.46 -10.24 4.30
C TYR A 4 6.62 -9.29 4.62
N LYS A 5 7.12 -8.57 3.62
CA LYS A 5 8.12 -7.52 3.82
C LYS A 5 7.36 -6.21 4.07
N ASN A 6 7.15 -5.88 5.35
CA ASN A 6 6.54 -4.60 5.72
C ASN A 6 7.49 -3.47 5.34
N THR A 7 7.14 -2.72 4.30
CA THR A 7 7.91 -1.55 3.88
C THR A 7 7.15 -0.31 4.29
N CYS A 8 7.77 0.52 5.13
CA CYS A 8 7.15 1.78 5.54
C CYS A 8 7.30 2.81 4.41
N THR A 9 6.19 3.43 4.00
CA THR A 9 6.15 4.44 2.95
C THR A 9 5.18 5.55 3.34
N THR A 10 5.35 6.74 2.77
CA THR A 10 4.41 7.85 2.97
C THR A 10 3.22 7.74 2.03
N ILE A 11 2.03 8.15 2.49
CA ILE A 11 0.79 8.11 1.70
C ILE A 11 0.91 8.86 0.36
N GLY A 12 1.71 9.93 0.32
CA GLY A 12 1.97 10.66 -0.93
C GLY A 12 2.70 9.87 -2.02
N LEU A 13 3.32 8.74 -1.69
CA LEU A 13 4.09 7.92 -2.62
C LEU A 13 3.41 6.60 -2.96
N LEU A 14 2.17 6.39 -2.49
CA LEU A 14 1.39 5.20 -2.82
C LEU A 14 1.07 5.15 -4.30
N LYS A 15 1.21 3.94 -4.86
CA LYS A 15 0.89 3.65 -6.25
C LYS A 15 -0.33 2.72 -6.35
N PRO A 16 -1.10 2.83 -7.44
CA PRO A 16 -2.09 1.82 -7.82
C PRO A 16 -1.54 0.40 -7.69
N GLY A 17 -2.32 -0.51 -7.13
CA GLY A 17 -1.97 -1.92 -6.93
C GLY A 17 -1.24 -2.26 -5.63
N MET A 18 -0.80 -1.25 -4.86
CA MET A 18 -0.22 -1.49 -3.54
C MET A 18 -1.30 -1.82 -2.50
N THR A 19 -1.05 -2.84 -1.67
CA THR A 19 -1.85 -3.12 -0.48
C THR A 19 -1.18 -2.48 0.73
N ILE A 20 -1.94 -1.77 1.56
CA ILE A 20 -1.46 -1.14 2.79
C ILE A 20 -2.23 -1.68 3.98
N ARG A 21 -1.60 -1.65 5.17
CA ARG A 21 -2.29 -1.88 6.44
C ARG A 21 -2.53 -0.54 7.14
N TYR A 22 -3.79 -0.20 7.40
CA TYR A 22 -4.23 1.05 7.99
C TYR A 22 -5.30 0.76 9.05
N HIS A 23 -5.08 1.16 10.31
CA HIS A 23 -5.96 0.84 11.46
C HIS A 23 -6.37 -0.64 11.52
N ASP A 24 -5.40 -1.53 11.38
CA ASP A 24 -5.60 -3.00 11.34
C ASP A 24 -6.41 -3.54 10.16
N GLU A 25 -6.87 -2.70 9.24
CA GLU A 25 -7.48 -3.11 7.97
C GLU A 25 -6.48 -3.14 6.82
N GLU A 26 -6.66 -4.10 5.91
CA GLU A 26 -5.91 -4.20 4.67
C GLU A 26 -6.66 -3.46 3.55
N LEU A 27 -6.06 -2.40 3.03
CA LEU A 27 -6.63 -1.56 1.97
C LEU A 27 -5.79 -1.68 0.71
N LYS A 28 -6.42 -2.04 -0.41
CA LYS A 28 -5.74 -2.10 -1.71
C LYS A 28 -5.96 -0.80 -2.48
N ILE A 29 -4.89 -0.06 -2.77
CA ILE A 29 -4.96 1.19 -3.54
C ILE A 29 -5.35 0.86 -4.99
N ILE A 30 -6.48 1.40 -5.44
CA ILE A 30 -6.94 1.28 -6.83
C ILE A 30 -6.33 2.40 -7.66
N LYS A 31 -6.60 3.65 -7.28
CA LYS A 31 -6.10 4.84 -8.00
C LYS A 31 -6.01 6.05 -7.10
N LEU A 32 -5.18 7.02 -7.50
CA LEU A 32 -5.16 8.35 -6.90
C LEU A 32 -6.34 9.17 -7.48
N LEU A 33 -7.20 9.68 -6.61
CA LEU A 33 -8.33 10.53 -7.01
C LEU A 33 -7.92 11.99 -7.04
N GLU A 34 -7.30 12.47 -5.96
CA GLU A 34 -7.03 13.90 -5.80
C GLU A 34 -5.75 14.13 -4.99
N ARG A 35 -5.00 15.15 -5.38
CA ARG A 35 -3.94 15.75 -4.55
C ARG A 35 -4.22 17.23 -4.41
N LYS A 36 -4.51 17.66 -3.19
CA LYS A 36 -4.82 19.05 -2.89
C LYS A 36 -3.78 19.60 -1.93
N LEU A 37 -3.08 20.65 -2.36
CA LEU A 37 -2.23 21.42 -1.47
C LEU A 37 -3.13 22.32 -0.62
N THR A 38 -3.08 22.14 0.69
CA THR A 38 -3.78 23.00 1.65
C THR A 38 -2.76 23.76 2.50
N PRO A 39 -3.15 24.86 3.18
CA PRO A 39 -2.25 25.57 4.10
C PRO A 39 -1.69 24.68 5.21
N LYS A 40 -2.38 23.57 5.53
CA LYS A 40 -1.96 22.56 6.52
C LYS A 40 -1.10 21.44 5.92
N GLY A 41 -0.81 21.47 4.62
CA GLY A 41 -0.01 20.47 3.91
C GLY A 41 -0.73 19.82 2.72
N LEU A 42 -0.06 18.85 2.10
CA LEU A 42 -0.59 18.10 0.96
C LEU A 42 -1.54 17.00 1.44
N ILE A 43 -2.80 17.05 1.01
CA ILE A 43 -3.80 16.01 1.23
C ILE A 43 -3.88 15.15 -0.02
N CYS A 44 -3.81 13.83 0.16
CA CYS A 44 -3.99 12.85 -0.91
C CYS A 44 -5.26 12.05 -0.66
N LYS A 45 -6.06 11.88 -1.71
CA LYS A 45 -7.23 11.00 -1.73
C LYS A 45 -6.99 9.86 -2.70
N TYR A 46 -7.19 8.64 -2.23
CA TYR A 46 -7.09 7.42 -3.01
C TYR A 46 -8.41 6.68 -2.98
N GLU A 47 -8.76 6.08 -4.11
CA GLU A 47 -9.77 5.03 -4.15
C GLU A 47 -9.11 3.74 -3.70
N VAL A 48 -9.72 3.06 -2.73
CA VAL A 48 -9.22 1.81 -2.16
C VAL A 48 -10.28 0.72 -2.26
N ASN A 49 -9.83 -0.52 -2.41
CA ASN A 49 -10.66 -1.70 -2.20
C ASN A 49 -10.46 -2.15 -0.75
N GLY A 50 -11.53 -2.10 0.05
CA GLY A 50 -11.51 -2.31 1.50
C GLY A 50 -12.01 -1.09 2.30
N GLY A 51 -12.53 -1.33 3.51
CA GLY A 51 -13.10 -0.29 4.37
C GLY A 51 -14.22 0.51 3.69
N ASN A 52 -14.14 1.84 3.78
CA ASN A 52 -15.14 2.77 3.24
C ASN A 52 -14.90 3.17 1.76
N GLY A 53 -14.03 2.46 1.04
CA GLY A 53 -13.75 2.66 -0.39
C GLY A 53 -12.88 3.89 -0.75
N ILE A 54 -12.69 4.82 0.18
CA ILE A 54 -11.87 6.03 -0.01
C ILE A 54 -10.90 6.19 1.16
N LEU A 55 -9.62 6.37 0.84
CA LEU A 55 -8.56 6.71 1.79
C LEU A 55 -8.16 8.17 1.59
N SER A 56 -8.41 9.01 2.60
CA SER A 56 -8.03 10.43 2.60
C SER A 56 -7.09 10.71 3.75
N ALA A 57 -5.86 11.13 3.45
CA ALA A 57 -4.87 11.43 4.49
C ALA A 57 -3.82 12.44 4.02
N GLN A 58 -3.09 13.00 4.98
CA GLN A 58 -1.96 13.88 4.67
C GLN A 58 -0.80 13.07 4.08
N SER A 59 -0.13 13.65 3.10
CA SER A 59 0.99 13.04 2.36
C SER A 59 2.15 12.63 3.27
N GLY A 60 2.34 13.28 4.42
CA GLY A 60 3.39 12.96 5.39
C GLY A 60 3.10 11.74 6.27
N LEU A 61 1.88 11.20 6.21
CA LEU A 61 1.49 10.07 7.04
C LEU A 61 2.20 8.80 6.56
N LYS A 62 2.88 8.12 7.48
CA LYS A 62 3.57 6.85 7.24
C LYS A 62 2.58 5.69 7.32
N VAL A 63 2.60 4.84 6.31
CA VAL A 63 1.81 3.61 6.21
C VAL A 63 2.70 2.42 5.92
N ASN A 64 2.26 1.25 6.38
CA ASN A 64 2.92 0.00 6.06
C ASN A 64 2.34 -0.57 4.77
N VAL A 65 3.20 -0.68 3.75
CA VAL A 65 2.86 -1.36 2.50
C VAL A 65 3.10 -2.86 2.71
N LEU A 66 2.04 -3.63 2.50
CA LEU A 66 2.06 -5.08 2.42
C LEU A 66 2.44 -5.45 1.00
N ASN A 67 3.72 -5.72 0.81
CA ASN A 67 4.22 -6.20 -0.46
C ASN A 67 4.19 -7.73 -0.44
N GLU A 68 3.29 -8.35 -1.20
CA GLU A 68 3.32 -9.79 -1.43
C GLU A 68 4.64 -10.12 -2.15
N ARG A 69 5.58 -10.71 -1.43
CA ARG A 69 6.62 -11.49 -2.09
C ARG A 69 5.97 -12.80 -2.51
N TYR A 70 5.72 -12.96 -3.80
CA TYR A 70 5.83 -14.28 -4.41
C TYR A 70 7.23 -14.78 -4.07
N ILE A 71 7.35 -15.64 -3.05
CA ILE A 71 8.50 -16.51 -2.92
C ILE A 71 8.38 -17.39 -4.15
N ASN A 72 9.16 -17.05 -5.18
CA ASN A 72 9.40 -17.92 -6.30
C ASN A 72 9.74 -19.27 -5.68
N LYS A 73 8.87 -20.26 -5.83
CA LYS A 73 9.17 -21.63 -5.42
C LYS A 73 10.37 -21.99 -6.28
N ASP A 74 11.55 -21.93 -5.66
CA ASP A 74 12.78 -22.41 -6.24
C ASP A 74 12.57 -23.92 -6.41
N TYR A 75 11.96 -24.33 -7.52
CA TYR A 75 11.94 -25.71 -7.97
C TYR A 75 13.37 -26.03 -8.41
N ARG A 76 14.29 -26.15 -7.44
CA ARG A 76 15.53 -26.89 -7.62
C ARG A 76 15.15 -28.37 -7.70
N THR A 77 14.64 -28.76 -8.86
CA THR A 77 14.68 -30.13 -9.33
C THR A 77 16.16 -30.52 -9.44
N TRP A 78 16.66 -31.23 -8.44
CA TRP A 78 17.84 -32.06 -8.59
C TRP A 78 17.38 -33.41 -9.14
N TYR A 79 17.45 -33.57 -10.46
CA TYR A 79 17.70 -34.87 -11.05
C TYR A 79 19.15 -34.83 -11.52
N VAL A 80 19.99 -35.69 -10.93
CA VAL A 80 21.01 -36.58 -11.51
C VAL A 80 21.85 -37.11 -10.36
#